data_AF-A0A7J9WEJ7-F1
#
_entry.id   AF-A0A7J9WEJ7-F1
#
_cell.length_a   1.000
_cell.length_b   1.000
_cell.length_c   1.000
_cell.angle_alpha   90.00
_cell.angle_beta   90.00
_cell.angle_gamma   90.00
#
_symmetry.space_group_name_H-M   'P 1'
#
loop_
_entity.id
_entity.type
_entity.pdbx_description
1 polymer ?
#
loop_
_entity_poly.entity_id
_entity_poly.type
_entity_poly.pdbx_seq_one_letter_code
_entity_poly.pdbx_strand_id
1 'polypeptide(L)'
;MIQILVDADNVTAARLRAFLRAVPFDEVEMVVAGSPAAVAGATWPIGAVIHEVTGWQQADLALAAAYRPGTQPLVVVSGDGDFSMLAATHGGPVLVVSDRPSSRLRAAGTVVDPVVDGPDAVRHWFDAVLDSTME
;
A
#
# COMPACT_ATOMS: atom_id res chain seq x y z
N MET A 1 -14.47 1.16 -2.94
CA MET A 1 -13.29 1.96 -3.29
C MET A 1 -12.16 1.59 -2.35
N ILE A 2 -11.03 1.16 -2.91
CA ILE A 2 -9.91 0.56 -2.18
C ILE A 2 -8.94 1.64 -1.73
N GLN A 3 -8.54 1.61 -0.46
CA GLN A 3 -7.57 2.56 0.06
C GLN A 3 -6.15 2.01 -0.09
N ILE A 4 -5.22 2.83 -0.59
CA ILE A 4 -3.80 2.47 -0.72
C ILE A 4 -2.95 3.49 0.04
N LEU A 5 -2.19 3.00 1.03
CA LEU A 5 -1.21 3.78 1.79
C LEU A 5 0.19 3.34 1.36
N VAL A 6 0.98 4.28 0.84
CA VAL A 6 2.32 4.02 0.30
C VAL A 6 3.38 4.74 1.10
N ASP A 7 4.24 3.98 1.77
CA ASP A 7 5.48 4.48 2.34
C ASP A 7 6.58 4.32 1.28
N ALA A 8 6.87 5.40 0.58
CA ALA A 8 7.81 5.38 -0.54
C ALA A 8 9.26 5.13 -0.10
N ASP A 9 9.62 5.43 1.15
CA ASP A 9 10.97 5.21 1.67
C ASP A 9 11.19 3.73 2.08
N ASN A 10 10.13 2.99 2.38
CA ASN A 10 10.23 1.63 2.91
C ASN A 10 10.27 0.53 1.83
N VAL A 11 9.91 0.87 0.58
CA VAL A 11 9.97 -0.06 -0.55
C VAL A 11 10.85 0.48 -1.67
N THR A 12 11.51 -0.43 -2.38
CA THR A 12 12.37 -0.04 -3.51
C THR A 12 11.55 0.54 -4.66
N ALA A 13 12.16 1.44 -5.44
CA ALA A 13 11.54 1.98 -6.66
C ALA A 13 11.12 0.88 -7.66
N ALA A 14 11.89 -0.22 -7.75
CA ALA A 14 11.53 -1.36 -8.60
C ALA A 14 10.23 -2.02 -8.15
N ARG A 15 10.04 -2.18 -6.84
CA ARG A 15 8.83 -2.73 -6.24
C ARG A 15 7.64 -1.80 -6.39
N LEU A 16 7.82 -0.50 -6.17
CA LEU A 16 6.79 0.51 -6.44
C LEU A 16 6.34 0.47 -7.90
N ARG A 17 7.28 0.46 -8.85
CA ARG A 17 6.95 0.37 -10.28
C ARG A 17 6.24 -0.92 -10.64
N ALA A 18 6.62 -2.06 -10.04
CA ALA A 18 5.95 -3.33 -10.27
C ALA A 18 4.51 -3.34 -9.72
N PHE A 19 4.34 -2.84 -8.50
CA PHE A 19 3.03 -2.64 -7.86
C PHE A 19 2.13 -1.74 -8.72
N LEU A 20 2.60 -0.55 -9.09
CA LEU A 20 1.82 0.45 -9.83
C LEU A 20 1.35 -0.05 -11.21
N ARG A 21 2.00 -1.03 -11.83
CA ARG A 21 1.53 -1.66 -13.08
C ARG A 21 0.31 -2.58 -12.90
N ALA A 22 -0.01 -2.94 -11.67
CA ALA A 22 -1.09 -3.86 -11.33
C ALA A 22 -2.30 -3.18 -10.67
N VAL A 23 -2.18 -1.90 -10.28
CA VAL A 23 -3.23 -1.17 -9.56
C VAL A 23 -4.35 -0.75 -10.53
N PRO A 24 -5.62 -1.06 -10.23
CA PRO A 24 -6.77 -0.56 -10.98
C PRO A 24 -7.09 0.88 -10.54
N PHE A 25 -6.45 1.88 -11.16
CA PHE A 25 -6.47 3.26 -10.66
C PHE A 25 -7.86 3.92 -10.57
N ASP A 26 -8.86 3.43 -11.31
CA ASP A 26 -10.23 3.95 -11.25
C ASP A 26 -10.99 3.51 -9.98
N GLU A 27 -10.48 2.49 -9.26
CA GLU A 27 -11.15 1.88 -8.10
C GLU A 27 -10.46 2.22 -6.76
N VAL A 28 -9.41 3.05 -6.79
CA VAL A 28 -8.51 3.25 -5.65
C VAL A 28 -8.36 4.71 -5.24
N GLU A 29 -8.19 4.93 -3.94
CA GLU A 29 -7.70 6.19 -3.37
C GLU A 29 -6.29 5.97 -2.85
N MET A 30 -5.31 6.65 -3.44
CA MET A 30 -3.90 6.45 -3.13
C MET A 30 -3.32 7.65 -2.37
N VAL A 31 -2.71 7.38 -1.23
CA VAL A 31 -1.90 8.34 -0.48
C VAL A 31 -0.47 7.83 -0.39
N VAL A 32 0.47 8.70 -0.72
CA VAL A 32 1.90 8.42 -0.74
C VAL A 32 2.59 9.34 0.24
N ALA A 33 3.48 8.82 1.07
CA ALA A 33 4.37 9.63 1.89
C ALA A 33 5.81 9.11 1.78
N GLY A 34 6.77 10.03 1.82
CA GLY A 34 8.19 9.70 1.87
C GLY A 34 9.07 10.87 1.46
N SER A 35 10.37 10.64 1.44
CA SER A 35 11.36 11.63 1.02
C SER A 35 11.16 12.06 -0.43
N PRO A 36 11.52 13.32 -0.80
CA PRO A 36 11.40 13.78 -2.19
C PRO A 36 12.11 12.85 -3.20
N ALA A 37 13.25 12.27 -2.80
CA ALA A 37 13.99 11.34 -3.64
C ALA A 37 13.26 10.00 -3.84
N ALA A 38 12.64 9.45 -2.78
CA ALA A 38 11.87 8.22 -2.87
C ALA A 38 10.57 8.41 -3.69
N VAL A 39 9.84 9.50 -3.44
CA VAL A 39 8.64 9.87 -4.20
C VAL A 39 8.98 10.05 -5.68
N ALA A 40 10.08 10.71 -6.03
CA ALA A 40 10.51 10.87 -7.42
C ALA A 40 10.96 9.56 -8.10
N GLY A 41 11.14 8.47 -7.34
CA GLY A 41 11.57 7.17 -7.86
C GLY A 41 10.51 6.43 -8.70
N ALA A 42 9.25 6.89 -8.66
CA ALA A 42 8.11 6.30 -9.36
C ALA A 42 7.26 7.37 -10.08
N THR A 43 6.39 6.91 -10.97
CA THR A 43 5.37 7.75 -11.62
C THR A 43 4.03 7.45 -10.99
N TRP A 44 3.44 8.44 -10.33
CA TRP A 44 2.19 8.30 -9.60
C TRP A 44 0.98 8.61 -10.49
N PRO A 45 -0.18 7.97 -10.26
CA PRO A 45 -1.41 8.30 -10.98
C PRO A 45 -1.87 9.72 -10.63
N ILE A 46 -2.62 10.37 -11.54
CA ILE A 46 -3.07 11.77 -11.39
C ILE A 46 -3.86 12.00 -10.09
N GLY A 47 -4.60 10.98 -9.62
CA GLY A 47 -5.40 11.06 -8.40
C GLY A 47 -4.64 10.78 -7.09
N ALA A 48 -3.34 10.47 -7.13
CA ALA A 48 -2.57 10.22 -5.90
C ALA A 48 -2.37 11.51 -5.09
N VAL A 49 -2.63 11.43 -3.79
CA VAL A 49 -2.24 12.48 -2.84
C VAL A 49 -0.82 12.19 -2.36
N ILE A 50 0.10 13.12 -2.61
CA ILE A 50 1.52 12.94 -2.33
C ILE A 50 1.94 13.88 -1.18
N HIS A 51 2.54 13.30 -0.15
CA HIS A 51 3.13 13.99 0.99
C HIS A 51 4.66 13.81 0.98
N GLU A 52 5.37 14.77 0.37
CA GLU A 52 6.83 14.83 0.47
C GLU A 52 7.23 15.27 1.88
N VAL A 53 7.88 14.38 2.62
CA VAL A 53 8.25 14.59 4.03
C VAL A 53 9.70 14.16 4.26
N THR A 54 10.39 14.82 5.17
CA THR A 54 11.76 14.45 5.55
C THR A 54 11.76 13.76 6.91
N GLY A 55 12.28 12.54 6.96
CA GLY A 55 12.36 11.71 8.17
C GLY A 55 11.24 10.66 8.21
N TRP A 56 11.63 9.41 8.46
CA TRP A 56 10.74 8.24 8.41
C TRP A 56 9.48 8.41 9.28
N GLN A 57 9.62 8.93 10.51
CA GLN A 57 8.47 9.16 11.41
C GLN A 57 7.40 10.11 10.84
N GLN A 58 7.78 11.05 9.98
CA GLN A 58 6.81 11.98 9.38
C GLN A 58 5.99 11.29 8.29
N ALA A 59 6.58 10.33 7.57
CA ALA A 59 5.85 9.52 6.60
C ALA A 59 4.81 8.64 7.30
N ASP A 60 5.18 8.02 8.41
CA ASP A 60 4.27 7.21 9.22
C ASP A 60 3.08 8.02 9.73
N LEU A 61 3.35 9.22 10.26
CA LEU A 61 2.30 10.12 10.75
C LEU A 61 1.36 10.58 9.62
N ALA A 62 1.91 10.90 8.44
CA ALA A 62 1.09 11.30 7.30
C ALA A 62 0.17 10.16 6.83
N LEU A 63 0.69 8.93 6.74
CA LEU A 63 -0.07 7.76 6.32
C LEU A 63 -1.09 7.33 7.38
N ALA A 64 -0.72 7.38 8.66
CA ALA A 64 -1.64 7.11 9.76
C ALA A 64 -2.78 8.14 9.82
N ALA A 65 -2.52 9.42 9.50
CA ALA A 65 -3.55 10.45 9.43
C ALA A 65 -4.47 10.29 8.21
N ALA A 66 -3.94 9.77 7.10
CA ALA A 66 -4.71 9.50 5.89
C ALA A 66 -5.61 8.26 5.99
N TYR A 67 -5.24 7.32 6.86
CA TYR A 67 -5.96 6.08 7.08
C TYR A 67 -7.42 6.30 7.49
N ARG A 68 -8.32 5.66 6.73
CA ARG A 68 -9.74 5.55 7.06
C ARG A 68 -10.08 4.13 7.52
N PRO A 69 -10.53 3.92 8.77
CA PRO A 69 -11.04 2.63 9.20
C PRO A 69 -12.36 2.29 8.48
N GLY A 70 -12.57 1.02 8.18
CA GLY A 70 -13.76 0.56 7.48
C GLY A 70 -13.66 -0.93 7.11
N THR A 71 -14.62 -1.38 6.32
CA THR A 71 -14.70 -2.74 5.78
C THR A 71 -14.28 -2.85 4.32
N GLN A 72 -14.03 -1.71 3.66
CA GLN A 72 -13.49 -1.67 2.30
C GLN A 72 -12.06 -2.21 2.29
N PRO A 73 -11.54 -2.75 1.18
CA PRO A 73 -10.18 -3.26 1.15
C PRO A 73 -9.11 -2.17 1.41
N LEU A 74 -8.01 -2.58 2.03
CA LEU A 74 -6.85 -1.74 2.33
C LEU A 74 -5.58 -2.37 1.74
N VAL A 75 -4.74 -1.53 1.13
CA VAL A 75 -3.39 -1.88 0.71
C VAL A 75 -2.38 -1.05 1.48
N VAL A 76 -1.43 -1.72 2.14
CA VAL A 76 -0.29 -1.12 2.82
C VAL A 76 0.97 -1.45 2.03
N VAL A 77 1.57 -0.46 1.38
CA VAL A 77 2.83 -0.61 0.66
C VAL A 77 3.96 -0.15 1.58
N SER A 78 4.31 -1.04 2.51
CA SER A 78 5.40 -0.87 3.47
C SER A 78 5.73 -2.23 4.11
N GLY A 79 6.96 -2.40 4.58
CA GLY A 79 7.35 -3.47 5.49
C GLY A 79 7.36 -3.07 6.96
N ASP A 80 7.07 -1.80 7.29
CA ASP A 80 7.20 -1.25 8.63
C ASP A 80 6.22 -1.90 9.64
N GLY A 81 6.73 -2.20 10.84
CA GLY A 81 5.95 -2.73 11.94
C GLY A 81 4.93 -1.74 12.50
N ASP A 82 5.13 -0.44 12.33
CA ASP A 82 4.26 0.59 12.90
C ASP A 82 2.86 0.58 12.27
N PHE A 83 2.73 0.14 11.01
CA PHE A 83 1.45 -0.08 10.35
C PHE A 83 0.72 -1.36 10.79
N SER A 84 1.34 -2.23 11.59
CA SER A 84 0.76 -3.53 11.94
C SER A 84 -0.55 -3.40 12.72
N MET A 85 -0.63 -2.41 13.62
CA MET A 85 -1.85 -2.20 14.43
C MET A 85 -3.02 -1.75 13.54
N LEU A 86 -2.74 -0.83 12.62
CA LEU A 86 -3.71 -0.37 11.64
C LEU A 86 -4.20 -1.53 10.76
N ALA A 87 -3.28 -2.30 10.19
CA ALA A 87 -3.62 -3.46 9.35
C ALA A 87 -4.42 -4.51 10.13
N ALA A 88 -4.00 -4.85 11.35
CA ALA A 88 -4.64 -5.88 12.16
C ALA A 88 -6.03 -5.49 12.70
N THR A 89 -6.34 -4.21 12.77
CA THR A 89 -7.63 -3.69 13.25
C THR A 89 -8.55 -3.26 12.12
N HIS A 90 -8.10 -3.36 10.87
CA HIS A 90 -8.91 -3.04 9.71
C HIS A 90 -10.05 -4.05 9.54
N GLY A 91 -11.25 -3.58 9.21
CA GLY A 91 -12.45 -4.43 9.13
C GLY A 91 -12.60 -5.14 7.77
N GLY A 92 -11.78 -4.77 6.78
CA GLY A 92 -11.78 -5.33 5.43
C GLY A 92 -10.54 -6.15 5.11
N PRO A 93 -10.47 -6.75 3.91
CA PRO A 93 -9.27 -7.43 3.42
C PRO A 93 -8.06 -6.50 3.38
N VAL A 94 -6.90 -6.99 3.81
CA VAL A 94 -5.65 -6.23 3.79
C VAL A 94 -4.62 -6.90 2.88
N LEU A 95 -4.04 -6.12 1.96
CA LEU A 95 -2.85 -6.47 1.20
C LEU A 95 -1.64 -5.71 1.76
N VAL A 96 -0.54 -6.42 1.95
CA VAL A 96 0.76 -5.87 2.34
C VAL A 96 1.73 -6.07 1.18
N VAL A 97 2.29 -4.99 0.67
CA VAL A 97 3.26 -5.01 -0.43
C VAL A 97 4.66 -4.73 0.10
N SER A 98 5.48 -5.78 0.23
CA SER A 98 6.84 -5.71 0.78
C SER A 98 7.62 -6.99 0.49
N ASP A 99 8.95 -6.92 0.38
CA ASP A 99 9.82 -8.11 0.41
C ASP A 99 10.02 -8.65 1.82
N ARG A 100 10.01 -7.77 2.81
CA ARG A 100 10.38 -8.09 4.19
C ARG A 100 9.44 -7.39 5.17
N PRO A 101 8.14 -7.69 5.14
CA PRO A 101 7.26 -7.15 6.15
C PRO A 101 7.65 -7.67 7.53
N SER A 102 7.48 -6.82 8.53
CA SER A 102 7.56 -7.24 9.93
C SER A 102 6.65 -8.45 10.19
N SER A 103 6.99 -9.26 11.21
CA SER A 103 6.19 -10.45 11.53
C SER A 103 4.73 -10.13 11.86
N ARG A 104 4.48 -9.00 12.51
CA ARG A 104 3.13 -8.53 12.86
C ARG A 104 2.37 -8.08 11.62
N LEU A 105 3.00 -7.33 10.71
CA LEU A 105 2.37 -6.89 9.47
C LEU A 105 2.07 -8.09 8.55
N ARG A 106 2.99 -9.07 8.46
CA ARG A 106 2.75 -10.33 7.74
C ARG A 106 1.54 -11.10 8.27
N ALA A 107 1.29 -11.07 9.57
CA ALA A 107 0.15 -11.75 10.18
C ALA A 107 -1.18 -11.01 9.98
N ALA A 108 -1.15 -9.75 9.55
CA ALA A 108 -2.31 -8.88 9.47
C ALA A 108 -3.05 -8.94 8.12
N GLY A 109 -2.47 -9.54 7.09
CA GLY A 109 -3.07 -9.57 5.75
C GLY A 109 -2.32 -10.47 4.76
N THR A 110 -2.78 -10.46 3.52
CA THR A 110 -2.08 -11.14 2.41
C THR A 110 -0.81 -10.37 2.10
N VAL A 111 0.34 -11.05 1.97
CA VAL A 111 1.62 -10.43 1.60
C VAL A 111 1.95 -10.77 0.15
N VAL A 112 2.33 -9.75 -0.63
CA VAL A 112 2.82 -9.92 -2.00
C VAL A 112 4.08 -9.07 -2.20
N ASP A 113 5.14 -9.66 -2.75
CA ASP A 113 6.24 -8.91 -3.34
C ASP A 113 6.09 -8.93 -4.88
N PRO A 114 5.66 -7.83 -5.53
CA PRO A 114 5.42 -7.80 -6.97
C PRO A 114 6.70 -7.96 -7.82
N VAL A 115 7.88 -7.90 -7.21
CA VAL A 115 9.14 -8.21 -7.89
C VAL A 115 9.40 -9.73 -7.90
N VAL A 116 8.99 -10.44 -6.84
CA VAL A 116 9.24 -11.89 -6.67
C VAL A 116 8.06 -12.70 -7.17
N ASP A 117 6.85 -12.36 -6.72
CA ASP A 117 5.59 -13.04 -7.05
C ASP A 117 5.02 -12.57 -8.39
N GLY A 118 5.52 -11.41 -8.88
CA GLY A 118 5.07 -10.77 -10.10
C GLY A 118 3.87 -9.84 -9.91
N PRO A 119 3.66 -8.89 -10.85
CA PRO A 119 2.55 -7.94 -10.78
C PRO A 119 1.17 -8.62 -10.89
N ASP A 120 1.09 -9.81 -11.48
CA ASP A 120 -0.17 -10.53 -11.64
C ASP A 120 -0.72 -11.05 -10.29
N ALA A 121 0.14 -11.33 -9.31
CA ALA A 121 -0.30 -11.68 -7.95
C ALA A 121 -1.01 -10.50 -7.27
N VAL A 122 -0.53 -9.27 -7.49
CA VAL A 122 -1.19 -8.05 -7.02
C VAL A 122 -2.53 -7.87 -7.74
N ARG A 123 -2.57 -8.04 -9.06
CA ARG A 123 -3.80 -7.90 -9.84
C ARG A 123 -4.86 -8.91 -9.41
N HIS A 124 -4.47 -10.17 -9.22
CA HIS A 124 -5.36 -11.22 -8.77
C HIS A 124 -6.00 -10.91 -7.40
N TRP A 125 -5.24 -10.29 -6.49
CA TRP A 125 -5.80 -9.85 -5.21
C TRP A 125 -6.84 -8.74 -5.41
N PHE A 126 -6.56 -7.76 -6.26
CA PHE A 126 -7.53 -6.70 -6.60
C PHE A 126 -8.81 -7.27 -7.21
N ASP A 127 -8.68 -8.16 -8.19
CA ASP A 127 -9.82 -8.81 -8.86
C ASP A 127 -10.70 -9.54 -7.82
N ALA A 128 -10.08 -10.32 -6.94
CA ALA A 128 -10.80 -11.08 -5.91
C ALA A 128 -11.59 -10.19 -4.93
N VAL A 129 -11.03 -9.06 -4.51
CA VAL A 129 -11.73 -8.17 -3.56
C VAL A 129 -12.78 -7.30 -4.25
N LEU A 130 -12.58 -6.92 -5.52
CA LEU A 130 -13.57 -6.16 -6.28
C LEU A 130 -14.79 -7.02 -6.60
N ASP A 131 -14.59 -8.27 -7.04
CA ASP A 131 -15.67 -9.22 -7.29
C ASP A 131 -16.52 -9.44 -6.02
N SER A 132 -15.86 -9.58 -4.86
CA SER A 132 -16.53 -9.78 -3.57
C SER A 132 -17.32 -8.57 -3.06
N THR A 133 -17.07 -7.36 -3.60
CA THR A 133 -17.82 -6.15 -3.23
C THR A 133 -19.04 -5.90 -4.09
N MET A 134 -19.22 -6.66 -5.18
CA MET A 134 -20.37 -6.57 -6.08
C MET A 134 -21.53 -7.51 -5.71
N GLU A 135 -21.31 -8.41 -4.74
CA GLU A 135 -22.31 -9.34 -4.18
C GLU A 135 -23.04 -8.73 -2.97
#